data_AF-L8PSG1-F1
#
_entry.id   AF-L8PSG1-F1
#
_cell.length_a   1.000
_cell.length_b   1.000
_cell.length_c   1.000
_cell.angle_alpha   90.00
_cell.angle_beta   90.00
_cell.angle_gamma   90.00
#
_symmetry.space_group_name_H-M   'P 1'
#
loop_
_entity.id
_entity.type
_entity.pdbx_description
1 polymer ?
#
loop_
_entity_poly.entity_id
_entity_poly.type
_entity_poly.pdbx_seq_one_letter_code
_entity_poly.pdbx_strand_id
1 'polypeptide(L)'
;MGNREGQVCLTLSAEANSHDINGVWRLLSFWGGEAIYWQHCDDPAGLAQRLRCLGRPALVTAYVDLASPGRHLVFKSVVHTFVGKAIGYAPANADVLYRNAIPPQHIESIAFPGDPAYDRLPGLPTV
;
A
#
# COMPACT_ATOMS: atom_id res chain seq x y z
N MET A 1 0.66 -3.86 -24.69
CA MET A 1 -0.62 -4.19 -24.04
C MET A 1 -0.31 -4.88 -22.73
N GLY A 2 -0.82 -4.32 -21.63
CA GLY A 2 -0.32 -4.57 -20.27
C GLY A 2 -0.99 -5.77 -19.61
N ASN A 3 -0.23 -6.85 -19.43
CA ASN A 3 -0.62 -7.91 -18.51
C ASN A 3 -0.28 -7.46 -17.08
N ARG A 4 -1.25 -6.90 -16.35
CA ARG A 4 -1.11 -6.46 -14.96
C ARG A 4 -1.37 -7.59 -13.95
N GLU A 5 -1.75 -8.76 -14.42
CA GLU A 5 -1.97 -9.92 -13.57
C GLU A 5 -0.70 -10.28 -12.80
N GLY A 6 -0.84 -10.54 -11.49
CA GLY A 6 0.28 -10.85 -10.62
C GLY A 6 1.21 -9.68 -10.31
N GLN A 7 0.82 -8.42 -10.57
CA GLN A 7 1.58 -7.24 -10.14
C GLN A 7 1.00 -6.64 -8.86
N VAL A 8 1.86 -6.20 -7.95
CA VAL A 8 1.47 -5.60 -6.67
C VAL A 8 2.21 -4.28 -6.48
N CYS A 9 1.48 -3.25 -6.05
CA CYS A 9 2.06 -1.98 -5.61
C CYS A 9 2.23 -2.02 -4.10
N LEU A 10 3.43 -1.67 -3.62
CA LEU A 10 3.81 -1.71 -2.21
C LEU A 10 4.59 -0.43 -1.87
N THR A 11 4.76 -0.14 -0.59
CA THR A 11 5.69 0.90 -0.14
C THR A 11 6.73 0.29 0.81
N LEU A 12 8.00 0.54 0.52
CA LEU A 12 9.14 0.26 1.39
C LEU A 12 9.50 1.54 2.14
N SER A 13 9.76 1.60 3.43
CA SER A 13 9.40 0.66 4.48
C SER A 13 8.09 1.09 5.14
N ALA A 14 7.66 0.38 6.19
CA ALA A 14 6.51 0.74 7.00
C ALA A 14 6.56 2.20 7.56
N GLU A 15 7.72 2.85 7.56
CA GLU A 15 7.89 4.28 7.88
C GLU A 15 7.08 5.23 6.99
N ALA A 16 6.70 4.80 5.79
CA ALA A 16 5.79 5.59 4.95
C ALA A 16 4.47 5.89 5.69
N ASN A 17 3.98 4.94 6.48
CA ASN A 17 2.73 5.04 7.21
C ASN A 17 2.83 5.96 8.43
N SER A 18 4.03 6.28 8.91
CA SER A 18 4.21 7.18 10.06
C SER A 18 4.35 8.65 9.68
N HIS A 19 4.64 8.97 8.41
CA HIS A 19 4.93 10.33 7.96
C HIS A 19 3.84 10.93 7.06
N ASP A 20 3.16 10.13 6.24
CA ASP A 20 2.09 10.61 5.36
C ASP A 20 0.95 9.59 5.21
N ILE A 21 0.16 9.45 6.27
CA ILE A 21 -0.98 8.52 6.32
C ILE A 21 -2.10 8.92 5.34
N ASN A 22 -2.13 10.16 4.86
CA ASN A 22 -3.20 10.68 4.00
C ASN A 22 -3.27 9.94 2.65
N GLY A 23 -2.12 9.49 2.13
CA GLY A 23 -2.07 8.67 0.92
C GLY A 23 -2.71 7.29 1.12
N VAL A 24 -2.42 6.66 2.26
CA VAL A 24 -2.89 5.30 2.60
C VAL A 24 -4.37 5.29 2.95
N TRP A 25 -4.85 6.31 3.68
CA TRP A 25 -6.26 6.44 4.03
C TRP A 25 -7.18 6.28 2.82
N ARG A 26 -6.83 6.93 1.69
CA ARG A 26 -7.67 6.90 0.50
C ARG A 26 -7.70 5.52 -0.15
N LEU A 27 -6.57 4.81 -0.17
CA LEU A 27 -6.48 3.44 -0.69
C LEU A 27 -7.32 2.46 0.15
N LEU A 28 -7.42 2.71 1.45
CA LEU A 28 -8.14 1.85 2.38
C LEU A 28 -9.63 2.22 2.51
N SER A 29 -9.99 3.48 2.27
CA SER A 29 -11.36 3.98 2.37
C SER A 29 -12.24 3.68 1.15
N PHE A 30 -11.61 3.26 0.04
CA PHE A 30 -12.29 2.91 -1.20
C PHE A 30 -11.60 1.70 -1.81
N TRP A 31 -12.36 0.78 -2.39
CA TRP A 31 -11.85 -0.54 -2.80
C TRP A 31 -10.64 -0.45 -3.75
N GLY A 32 -9.46 -0.80 -3.24
CA GLY A 32 -8.28 -1.15 -4.04
C GLY A 32 -7.63 -0.03 -4.86
N GLY A 33 -7.88 1.25 -4.54
CA GLY A 33 -7.30 2.36 -5.30
C GLY A 33 -8.05 2.74 -6.59
N GLU A 34 -9.21 2.16 -6.87
CA GLU A 34 -10.13 2.65 -7.92
C GLU A 34 -10.53 4.12 -7.67
N ALA A 35 -10.47 4.59 -6.41
CA ALA A 35 -10.68 5.99 -6.05
C ALA A 35 -9.45 6.91 -6.22
N ILE A 36 -8.27 6.37 -6.59
CA ILE A 36 -7.11 7.20 -7.00
C ILE A 36 -7.50 8.07 -8.20
N TYR A 37 -8.46 7.62 -9.01
CA TYR A 37 -8.96 8.36 -10.17
C TYR A 37 -9.96 9.47 -9.82
N TRP A 38 -10.26 9.73 -8.54
CA TRP A 38 -11.18 10.76 -7.99
C TRP A 38 -12.65 10.68 -8.43
N GLN A 39 -12.96 10.15 -9.61
CA GLN A 39 -14.27 10.22 -10.26
C GLN A 39 -15.41 9.59 -9.45
N HIS A 40 -15.10 8.70 -8.50
CA HIS A 40 -16.11 7.97 -7.73
C HIS A 40 -16.28 8.46 -6.29
N CYS A 41 -15.41 9.37 -5.80
CA CYS A 41 -15.49 9.88 -4.42
C CYS A 41 -16.74 10.73 -4.17
N ASP A 42 -17.13 11.51 -5.17
CA ASP A 42 -18.24 12.47 -5.11
C ASP A 42 -19.46 12.01 -5.92
N ASP A 43 -19.53 10.71 -6.29
CA ASP A 43 -20.60 10.18 -7.13
C ASP A 43 -21.94 10.17 -6.36
N PRO A 44 -22.95 10.93 -6.82
CA PRO A 44 -24.28 10.95 -6.20
C PRO A 44 -25.02 9.60 -6.31
N ALA A 45 -24.59 8.69 -7.20
CA ALA A 45 -25.20 7.37 -7.34
C ALA A 45 -24.78 6.37 -6.24
N GLY A 46 -23.88 6.76 -5.33
CA GLY A 46 -23.50 5.95 -4.17
C GLY A 46 -22.53 4.80 -4.49
N LEU A 47 -21.82 4.85 -5.62
CA LEU A 47 -20.85 3.82 -6.01
C LEU A 47 -19.74 3.65 -4.97
N ALA A 48 -19.19 4.74 -4.43
CA ALA A 48 -18.20 4.69 -3.35
C ALA A 48 -18.68 3.86 -2.15
N GLN A 49 -19.95 4.02 -1.75
CA GLN A 49 -20.51 3.26 -0.64
C GLN A 49 -20.62 1.76 -0.98
N ARG A 50 -21.03 1.41 -2.21
CA ARG A 50 -21.10 0.01 -2.64
C ARG A 50 -19.72 -0.64 -2.69
N LEU A 51 -18.71 0.09 -3.19
CA LEU A 51 -17.33 -0.38 -3.23
C LEU A 51 -16.77 -0.62 -1.82
N ARG A 52 -17.10 0.23 -0.85
CA ARG A 52 -16.73 0.00 0.56
C ARG A 52 -17.31 -1.30 1.11
N CYS A 53 -18.53 -1.69 0.69
CA CYS A 53 -19.16 -2.92 1.16
C CYS A 53 -18.57 -4.22 0.57
N LEU A 54 -17.69 -4.15 -0.45
CA LEU A 54 -17.12 -5.34 -1.09
C LEU A 54 -16.04 -6.05 -0.26
N GLY A 55 -15.55 -5.42 0.80
CA GLY A 55 -14.52 -6.01 1.64
C GLY A 55 -14.31 -5.23 2.92
N ARG A 56 -13.26 -5.59 3.66
CA ARG A 56 -12.78 -4.83 4.81
C ARG A 56 -11.38 -4.27 4.52
N PRO A 57 -11.03 -3.08 5.00
CA PRO A 57 -9.67 -2.55 4.92
C PRO A 57 -8.67 -3.51 5.57
N ALA A 58 -7.47 -3.63 4.99
CA ALA A 58 -6.39 -4.43 5.56
C ALA A 58 -5.02 -3.81 5.27
N LEU A 59 -4.12 -3.88 6.24
CA LEU A 59 -2.69 -3.63 6.05
C LEU A 59 -2.01 -4.98 5.89
N VAL A 60 -1.35 -5.18 4.75
CA VAL A 60 -0.60 -6.41 4.46
C VAL A 60 0.87 -6.06 4.43
N THR A 61 1.66 -6.69 5.31
CA THR A 61 3.12 -6.60 5.28
C THR A 61 3.68 -7.86 4.64
N ALA A 62 4.55 -7.68 3.65
CA ALA A 62 5.13 -8.79 2.91
C ALA A 62 6.61 -8.54 2.60
N TYR A 63 7.36 -9.63 2.55
CA TYR A 63 8.73 -9.63 2.06
C TYR A 63 8.75 -9.78 0.54
N VAL A 64 9.52 -8.92 -0.15
CA VAL A 64 9.70 -8.99 -1.60
C VAL A 64 11.16 -9.21 -1.95
N ASP A 65 11.39 -10.05 -2.95
CA ASP A 65 12.72 -10.23 -3.53
C ASP A 65 12.86 -9.36 -4.78
N LEU A 66 13.48 -8.19 -4.61
CA LEU A 66 13.73 -7.27 -5.72
C LEU A 66 14.76 -7.79 -6.73
N ALA A 67 15.48 -8.88 -6.43
CA ALA A 67 16.35 -9.57 -7.36
C ALA A 67 15.64 -10.66 -8.17
N SER A 68 14.39 -10.99 -7.81
CA SER A 68 13.62 -11.99 -8.54
C SER A 68 13.36 -11.57 -10.00
N PRO A 69 13.12 -12.53 -10.92
CA PRO A 69 12.91 -12.20 -12.33
C PRO A 69 11.68 -11.33 -12.51
N GLY A 70 11.87 -10.09 -12.96
CA GLY A 70 10.77 -9.17 -13.21
C GLY A 70 11.31 -7.77 -13.37
N ARG A 71 10.73 -6.98 -14.27
CA ARG A 71 11.10 -5.56 -14.41
C ARG A 71 10.44 -4.73 -13.30
N HIS A 72 10.83 -5.01 -12.05
CA HIS A 72 10.38 -4.29 -10.86
C HIS A 72 10.80 -2.84 -10.96
N LEU A 73 9.94 -1.93 -10.50
CA LEU A 73 10.27 -0.51 -10.43
C LEU A 73 10.24 -0.07 -8.97
N VAL A 74 11.23 0.71 -8.56
CA VAL A 74 11.32 1.27 -7.22
C VAL A 74 11.53 2.77 -7.34
N PHE A 75 10.63 3.56 -6.76
CA PHE A 75 10.66 5.02 -6.83
C PHE A 75 10.67 5.62 -5.42
N LYS A 76 11.63 6.46 -5.03
CA LYS A 76 12.70 7.05 -5.86
C LYS A 76 13.79 6.06 -6.28
N SER A 77 14.34 5.28 -5.35
CA SER A 77 15.15 4.08 -5.61
C SER A 77 15.47 3.38 -4.29
N VAL A 78 15.85 2.11 -4.34
CA VAL A 78 16.29 1.33 -3.15
C VAL A 78 17.49 1.99 -2.45
N VAL A 79 18.44 2.52 -3.23
CA VAL A 79 19.65 3.18 -2.70
C VAL A 79 19.28 4.43 -1.89
N HIS A 80 18.35 5.25 -2.39
CA HIS A 80 17.88 6.42 -1.64
C HIS A 80 17.25 6.03 -0.31
N THR A 81 16.46 4.95 -0.29
CA THR A 81 15.85 4.43 0.94
C THR A 81 16.93 4.00 1.94
N PHE A 82 17.95 3.25 1.52
CA PHE A 82 19.02 2.80 2.42
C PHE A 82 19.89 3.95 2.93
N VAL A 83 20.34 4.84 2.04
CA VAL A 83 21.15 6.00 2.44
C VAL A 83 20.36 6.91 3.36
N GLY A 84 19.09 7.18 3.05
CA GLY A 84 18.21 7.99 3.89
C GLY A 84 18.10 7.44 5.31
N LYS A 85 17.86 6.12 5.44
CA LYS A 85 17.85 5.46 6.76
C LYS A 85 19.20 5.57 7.48
N ALA A 86 20.30 5.33 6.77
CA ALA A 86 21.64 5.35 7.37
C ALA A 86 22.04 6.73 7.91
N ILE A 87 21.55 7.82 7.32
CA ILE A 87 21.84 9.20 7.74
C ILE A 87 20.75 9.81 8.63
N GLY A 88 19.71 9.05 8.99
CA GLY A 88 18.58 9.54 9.79
C GLY A 88 17.67 10.53 9.05
N TYR A 89 17.66 10.52 7.72
CA TYR A 89 16.75 11.33 6.91
C TYR A 89 15.38 10.64 6.80
N ALA A 90 14.30 11.36 7.11
CA ALA A 90 12.94 10.83 7.10
C ALA A 90 11.97 11.73 6.30
N PRO A 91 10.99 11.15 5.55
CA PRO A 91 10.78 9.71 5.40
C PRO A 91 11.80 9.07 4.43
N ALA A 92 12.40 7.96 4.86
CA ALA A 92 13.23 7.11 4.01
C ALA A 92 12.38 5.96 3.47
N ASN A 93 11.54 6.27 2.49
CA ASN A 93 10.64 5.33 1.84
C ASN A 93 10.79 5.33 0.30
N ALA A 94 10.12 4.39 -0.36
CA ALA A 94 10.02 4.21 -1.79
C ALA A 94 8.77 3.37 -2.13
N ASP A 95 8.10 3.73 -3.21
CA ASP A 95 7.04 2.94 -3.82
C ASP A 95 7.64 1.87 -4.73
N VAL A 96 7.06 0.68 -4.68
CA VAL A 96 7.50 -0.48 -5.45
C VAL A 96 6.37 -0.97 -6.32
N LEU A 97 6.59 -0.99 -7.63
CA LEU A 97 5.81 -1.80 -8.54
C LEU A 97 6.49 -3.17 -8.65
N TYR A 98 6.04 -4.10 -7.82
CA TYR A 98 6.51 -5.49 -7.83
C TYR A 98 5.74 -6.25 -8.90
N ARG A 99 6.48 -6.86 -9.85
CA ARG A 99 5.92 -7.46 -11.07
C ARG A 99 5.94 -8.98 -11.01
N ASN A 100 5.64 -9.52 -9.85
CA ASN A 100 5.55 -10.94 -9.54
C ASN A 100 4.49 -11.15 -8.47
N ALA A 101 3.91 -12.35 -8.44
CA ALA A 101 3.08 -12.77 -7.33
C ALA A 101 3.93 -12.84 -6.04
N ILE A 102 3.34 -12.46 -4.91
CA ILE A 102 3.95 -12.64 -3.60
C ILE A 102 3.56 -14.03 -3.10
N PRO A 103 4.54 -14.94 -2.87
CA PRO A 103 4.24 -16.26 -2.32
C PRO A 103 3.60 -16.15 -0.92
N PRO A 104 2.68 -17.05 -0.54
CA PRO A 104 2.03 -17.00 0.76
C PRO A 104 3.01 -16.97 1.94
N GLN A 105 4.12 -17.70 1.83
CA GLN A 105 5.16 -17.75 2.87
C GLN A 105 5.94 -16.44 3.05
N HIS A 106 5.79 -15.47 2.13
CA HIS A 106 6.38 -14.14 2.26
C HIS A 106 5.43 -13.11 2.88
N ILE A 107 4.18 -13.48 3.15
CA ILE A 107 3.27 -12.63 3.90
C ILE A 107 3.66 -12.72 5.36
N GLU A 108 4.18 -11.61 5.90
CA GLU A 108 4.59 -11.52 7.30
C GLU A 108 3.37 -11.32 8.20
N SER A 109 2.48 -10.40 7.83
CA SER A 109 1.32 -10.06 8.64
C SER A 109 0.17 -9.47 7.81
N ILE A 110 -1.04 -9.67 8.32
CA ILE A 110 -2.26 -9.01 7.85
C ILE A 110 -2.95 -8.44 9.09
N ALA A 111 -3.22 -7.13 9.09
CA ALA A 111 -3.92 -6.44 10.15
C ALA A 111 -5.18 -5.75 9.63
N PHE A 112 -6.25 -5.84 10.39
CA PHE A 112 -7.56 -5.29 10.11
C PHE A 112 -7.93 -4.22 11.15
N PRO A 113 -8.97 -3.40 10.91
CA PRO A 113 -9.50 -2.52 11.95
C PRO A 113 -9.84 -3.29 13.23
N GLY A 114 -9.39 -2.77 14.38
CA GLY A 114 -9.46 -3.43 15.68
C GLY A 114 -8.16 -4.15 16.08
N ASP A 115 -7.24 -4.40 15.14
CA ASP A 115 -5.93 -4.95 15.46
C ASP A 115 -4.96 -3.82 15.90
N PRO A 116 -4.13 -4.01 16.94
CA PRO A 116 -3.20 -2.98 17.41
C PRO A 116 -2.23 -2.45 16.32
N ALA A 117 -1.85 -3.31 15.37
CA ALA A 117 -0.97 -2.94 14.26
C ALA A 117 -1.64 -2.01 13.25
N TYR A 118 -2.97 -2.08 13.12
CA TYR A 118 -3.80 -1.21 12.29
C TYR A 118 -4.15 0.07 13.03
N ASP A 119 -4.71 -0.05 14.24
CA ASP A 119 -5.30 1.05 15.00
C ASP A 119 -4.27 2.07 15.50
N ARG A 120 -2.98 1.69 15.57
CA ARG A 120 -1.89 2.63 15.84
C ARG A 120 -1.68 3.67 14.73
N LEU A 121 -2.22 3.44 13.53
CA LEU A 121 -2.12 4.36 12.40
C LEU A 121 -3.32 5.30 12.39
N PRO A 122 -3.13 6.60 12.70
CA PRO A 122 -4.25 7.52 12.89
C PRO A 122 -4.97 7.80 11.58
N GLY A 123 -6.30 7.91 11.64
CA GLY A 123 -7.11 8.34 10.50
C GLY A 123 -7.45 7.25 9.51
N LEU A 124 -7.02 6.00 9.69
CA LEU A 124 -7.47 4.87 8.88
C LEU A 124 -8.94 4.52 9.14
N PRO A 125 -9.69 3.99 8.15
CA PRO A 125 -11.10 3.63 8.32
C PRO A 125 -11.29 2.49 9.34
N THR A 126 -12.24 2.65 10.26
CA THR A 126 -12.41 1.73 11.40
C THR A 126 -13.50 0.68 11.24
N VAL A 127 -14.61 0.96 10.56
CA VAL A 127 -15.58 0.01 9.95
C VAL A 127 -16.46 0.84 9.00
#